data_AF-A0A5M5BTA2-F1
#
_entry.id   AF-A0A5M5BTA2-F1
#
_cell.length_a   1.000
_cell.length_b   1.000
_cell.length_c   1.000
_cell.angle_alpha   90.00
_cell.angle_beta   90.00
_cell.angle_gamma   90.00
#
_symmetry.space_group_name_H-M   'P 1'
#
loop_
_entity.id
_entity.type
_entity.pdbx_description
1 polymer ?
#
loop_
_entity_poly.entity_id
_entity_poly.type
_entity_poly.pdbx_seq_one_letter_code
_entity_poly.pdbx_strand_id
1 'polypeptide(L)'
;LLFFHENYFQHNILEAGAHWVDSPWRSSNNINQTGFPEPAPFAGDKRIFVADMFYDISHPVRRELHRQYIRQCLNNFADNSNVIQLTSAEFTGPLHFVQFWLDVIAEWETETGKKAKVALSTTKDVQDAILADPKRAAVVDIIDIRYWHYKTDGIFAPEGGKNMAPRQHMRKMKVGKVTFTEAYKAVNEYRQKFPQKAVTFYAQNYPAMGWAVFMAGGSCPVIPCTDKAFLKDAAAMEVEETNTDEYKKMVKSDIGSIIYSKSGTEIPVQLSSGKYVLKYIHPASGKIETINKSLKINGLYNLKVPDKKEGIYWFHKL
;
A
#
# COMPACT_ATOMS: atom_id res chain seq x y z
N LEU A 1 -16.46 -4.67 -0.23
CA LEU A 1 -15.40 -5.18 -1.14
C LEU A 1 -14.76 -3.97 -1.79
N LEU A 2 -13.42 -3.84 -1.75
CA LEU A 2 -12.68 -2.81 -2.49
C LEU A 2 -12.24 -3.38 -3.84
N PHE A 3 -12.36 -2.59 -4.91
CA PHE A 3 -11.90 -2.96 -6.24
C PHE A 3 -10.68 -2.11 -6.61
N PHE A 4 -9.54 -2.76 -6.81
CA PHE A 4 -8.30 -2.12 -7.25
C PHE A 4 -8.27 -2.14 -8.77
N HIS A 5 -8.56 -1.00 -9.38
CA HIS A 5 -8.63 -0.81 -10.82
C HIS A 5 -7.28 -0.31 -11.34
N GLU A 6 -6.50 -1.25 -11.87
CA GLU A 6 -5.21 -1.00 -12.51
C GLU A 6 -5.48 -0.49 -13.93
N ASN A 7 -5.31 0.82 -14.16
CA ASN A 7 -5.65 1.41 -15.46
C ASN A 7 -4.81 0.83 -16.60
N TYR A 8 -3.54 0.54 -16.35
CA TYR A 8 -2.68 -0.10 -17.34
C TYR A 8 -2.13 -1.44 -16.81
N PHE A 9 -1.41 -2.14 -17.70
CA PHE A 9 -0.61 -3.29 -17.31
C PHE A 9 0.78 -3.19 -17.93
N GLN A 10 1.77 -2.80 -17.13
CA GLN A 10 3.11 -2.49 -17.63
C GLN A 10 3.81 -3.72 -18.24
N HIS A 11 3.46 -4.92 -17.78
CA HIS A 11 4.02 -6.17 -18.29
C HIS A 11 3.95 -6.25 -19.84
N ASN A 12 2.87 -5.74 -20.43
CA ASN A 12 2.61 -5.77 -21.87
C ASN A 12 3.62 -4.95 -22.70
N ILE A 13 4.33 -4.01 -22.08
CA ILE A 13 5.24 -3.08 -22.77
C ILE A 13 6.73 -3.30 -22.43
N LEU A 14 7.05 -4.25 -21.55
CA LEU A 14 8.42 -4.47 -21.04
C LEU A 14 8.93 -5.92 -21.04
N GLU A 15 8.11 -6.94 -20.77
CA GLU A 15 8.64 -8.27 -20.44
C GLU A 15 8.68 -9.25 -21.61
N ALA A 16 7.57 -9.38 -22.36
CA ALA A 16 7.53 -10.27 -23.52
C ALA A 16 6.75 -9.67 -24.69
N GLY A 17 7.33 -9.77 -25.88
CA GLY A 17 6.74 -9.29 -27.12
C GLY A 17 5.42 -10.00 -27.47
N ALA A 18 5.18 -11.22 -26.96
CA ALA A 18 3.87 -11.86 -27.07
C ALA A 18 2.75 -11.02 -26.42
N HIS A 19 3.00 -10.46 -25.24
CA HIS A 19 2.04 -9.57 -24.57
C HIS A 19 1.84 -8.25 -25.34
N TRP A 20 2.86 -7.79 -26.04
CA TRP A 20 2.73 -6.63 -26.92
C TRP A 20 1.95 -6.92 -28.19
N VAL A 21 2.11 -8.11 -28.79
CA VAL A 21 1.39 -8.52 -30.01
C VAL A 21 -0.11 -8.41 -29.83
N ASP A 22 -0.61 -8.75 -28.63
CA ASP A 22 -2.04 -8.69 -28.27
C ASP A 22 -2.43 -7.36 -27.59
N SER A 23 -1.49 -6.44 -27.39
CA SER A 23 -1.75 -5.18 -26.67
C SER A 23 -2.73 -4.31 -27.47
N PRO A 24 -3.77 -3.74 -26.85
CA PRO A 24 -4.68 -2.80 -27.52
C PRO A 24 -3.99 -1.48 -27.87
N TRP A 25 -2.76 -1.24 -27.41
CA TRP A 25 -1.99 -0.04 -27.75
C TRP A 25 -1.13 -0.21 -29.00
N ARG A 26 -0.95 -1.44 -29.48
CA ARG A 26 -0.20 -1.74 -30.70
C ARG A 26 -0.94 -1.17 -31.92
N SER A 27 -0.20 -0.56 -32.85
CA SER A 27 -0.77 0.06 -34.06
C SER A 27 -1.64 -0.90 -34.88
N SER A 28 -1.23 -2.17 -35.04
CA SER A 28 -2.04 -3.17 -35.76
C SER A 28 -3.36 -3.54 -35.06
N ASN A 29 -3.48 -3.30 -33.76
CA ASN A 29 -4.67 -3.66 -32.95
C ASN A 29 -5.55 -2.44 -32.63
N ASN A 30 -5.14 -1.24 -33.07
CA ASN A 30 -5.75 0.01 -32.63
C ASN A 30 -6.00 0.95 -33.82
N ILE A 31 -7.28 1.18 -34.11
CA ILE A 31 -7.72 2.05 -35.21
C ILE A 31 -7.38 3.53 -35.00
N ASN A 32 -6.97 3.93 -33.79
CA ASN A 32 -6.70 5.32 -33.42
C ASN A 32 -5.28 5.80 -33.78
N GLN A 33 -4.57 5.07 -34.66
CA GLN A 33 -3.27 5.47 -35.19
C GLN A 33 -2.24 5.78 -34.10
N THR A 34 -2.04 4.84 -33.16
CA THR A 34 -1.17 5.03 -31.97
C THR A 34 0.29 5.33 -32.29
N GLY A 35 0.73 5.03 -33.52
CA GLY A 35 2.05 5.42 -34.03
C GLY A 35 3.21 4.60 -33.46
N PHE A 36 2.94 3.42 -32.91
CA PHE A 36 3.99 2.46 -32.59
C PHE A 36 4.53 1.79 -33.87
N PRO A 37 5.82 1.45 -33.92
CA PRO A 37 6.45 0.87 -35.09
C PRO A 37 5.85 -0.49 -35.45
N GLU A 38 5.68 -0.71 -36.75
CA GLU A 38 5.30 -1.98 -37.34
C GLU A 38 6.29 -2.37 -38.46
N PRO A 39 6.67 -3.66 -38.58
CA PRO A 39 6.33 -4.76 -37.66
C PRO A 39 6.91 -4.51 -36.25
N ALA A 40 6.29 -5.12 -35.23
CA ALA A 40 6.72 -4.92 -33.84
C ALA A 40 8.24 -5.14 -33.69
N PRO A 41 8.98 -4.22 -33.04
CA PRO A 41 10.44 -4.21 -33.01
C PRO A 41 10.97 -5.20 -31.97
N PHE A 42 10.90 -6.50 -32.28
CA PHE A 42 11.42 -7.54 -31.41
C PHE A 42 12.94 -7.46 -31.28
N ALA A 43 13.43 -7.52 -30.05
CA ALA A 43 14.85 -7.66 -29.74
C ALA A 43 15.16 -9.13 -29.42
N GLY A 44 15.69 -9.85 -30.42
CA GLY A 44 15.81 -11.30 -30.36
C GLY A 44 14.45 -11.99 -30.28
N ASP A 45 14.38 -13.17 -29.67
CA ASP A 45 13.20 -14.04 -29.84
C ASP A 45 11.96 -13.61 -29.05
N LYS A 46 12.09 -12.78 -28.01
CA LYS A 46 10.98 -12.53 -27.06
C LYS A 46 10.89 -11.13 -26.49
N ARG A 47 11.89 -10.26 -26.63
CA ARG A 47 11.90 -8.96 -25.94
C ARG A 47 11.34 -7.85 -26.81
N ILE A 48 10.77 -6.85 -26.16
CA ILE A 48 10.32 -5.61 -26.79
C ILE A 48 10.59 -4.44 -25.85
N PHE A 49 10.88 -3.27 -26.41
CA PHE A 49 11.22 -2.05 -25.68
C PHE A 49 10.35 -0.89 -26.16
N VAL A 50 9.04 -0.99 -25.95
CA VAL A 50 8.06 0.05 -26.35
C VAL A 50 7.64 0.96 -25.20
N ALA A 51 8.11 0.69 -23.98
CA ALA A 51 7.76 1.48 -22.80
C ALA A 51 8.17 2.95 -22.90
N ASP A 52 9.34 3.26 -23.46
CA ASP A 52 9.74 4.67 -23.68
C ASP A 52 8.77 5.40 -24.59
N MET A 53 8.33 4.75 -25.67
CA MET A 53 7.34 5.32 -26.60
C MET A 53 5.96 5.43 -25.95
N PHE A 54 5.58 4.44 -25.13
CA PHE A 54 4.30 4.41 -24.44
C PHE A 54 4.20 5.50 -23.37
N TYR A 55 5.27 5.69 -22.60
CA TYR A 55 5.31 6.71 -21.56
C TYR A 55 5.66 8.11 -22.08
N ASP A 56 5.98 8.27 -23.36
CA ASP A 56 6.24 9.56 -23.98
C ASP A 56 4.95 10.38 -24.16
N ILE A 57 4.76 11.31 -23.23
CA ILE A 57 3.65 12.27 -23.23
C ILE A 57 3.88 13.49 -24.15
N SER A 58 5.02 13.58 -24.84
CA SER A 58 5.26 14.65 -25.82
C SER A 58 4.65 14.34 -27.19
N HIS A 59 4.43 13.06 -27.49
CA HIS A 59 3.79 12.65 -28.73
C HIS A 59 2.29 13.00 -28.71
N PRO A 60 1.81 13.91 -29.57
CA PRO A 60 0.48 14.53 -29.42
C PRO A 60 -0.66 13.51 -29.49
N VAL A 61 -0.59 12.56 -30.44
CA VAL A 61 -1.63 11.52 -30.59
C VAL A 61 -1.69 10.62 -29.35
N ARG A 62 -0.57 10.01 -28.93
CA ARG A 62 -0.54 9.13 -27.76
C ARG A 62 -0.91 9.86 -26.47
N ARG A 63 -0.43 11.09 -26.27
CA ARG A 63 -0.80 11.91 -25.11
C ARG A 63 -2.31 12.05 -24.99
N GLU A 64 -2.99 12.39 -26.09
CA GLU A 64 -4.44 12.53 -26.09
C GLU A 64 -5.16 11.19 -25.90
N LEU A 65 -4.65 10.11 -26.49
CA LEU A 65 -5.19 8.76 -26.25
C LEU A 65 -5.05 8.33 -24.79
N HIS A 66 -3.91 8.58 -24.15
CA HIS A 66 -3.75 8.32 -22.71
C HIS A 66 -4.75 9.15 -21.90
N ARG A 67 -4.89 10.44 -22.22
CA ARG A 67 -5.85 11.32 -21.53
C ARG A 67 -7.27 10.77 -21.64
N GLN A 68 -7.73 10.45 -22.84
CA GLN A 68 -9.08 9.89 -23.07
C GLN A 68 -9.27 8.56 -22.36
N TYR A 69 -8.27 7.67 -22.45
CA TYR A 69 -8.32 6.37 -21.79
C TYR A 69 -8.43 6.48 -20.27
N ILE A 70 -7.61 7.33 -19.64
CA ILE A 70 -7.67 7.58 -18.19
C ILE A 70 -9.07 8.08 -17.82
N ARG A 71 -9.60 9.05 -18.55
CA ARG A 71 -10.93 9.60 -18.29
C ARG A 71 -12.03 8.58 -18.52
N GLN A 72 -11.89 7.68 -19.49
CA GLN A 72 -12.84 6.59 -19.70
C GLN A 72 -12.83 5.63 -18.50
N CYS A 73 -11.65 5.27 -17.98
CA CYS A 73 -11.53 4.48 -16.76
C CYS A 73 -12.19 5.14 -15.55
N LEU A 74 -12.05 6.47 -15.41
CA LEU A 74 -12.73 7.22 -14.35
C LEU A 74 -14.24 7.26 -14.55
N ASN A 75 -14.71 7.56 -15.77
CA ASN A 75 -16.13 7.61 -16.11
C ASN A 75 -16.85 6.28 -15.84
N ASN A 76 -16.20 5.15 -16.15
CA ASN A 76 -16.77 3.81 -15.92
C ASN A 76 -17.08 3.52 -14.46
N PHE A 77 -16.38 4.18 -13.52
CA PHE A 77 -16.50 3.92 -12.08
C PHE A 77 -16.84 5.18 -11.27
N ALA A 78 -17.31 6.22 -11.94
CA ALA A 78 -17.45 7.54 -11.35
C ALA A 78 -18.48 7.58 -10.21
N ASP A 79 -19.41 6.62 -10.18
CA ASP A 79 -20.46 6.49 -9.18
C ASP A 79 -20.20 5.30 -8.21
N ASN A 80 -19.00 4.69 -8.26
CA ASN A 80 -18.62 3.56 -7.42
C ASN A 80 -17.59 3.98 -6.34
N SER A 81 -18.06 4.19 -5.12
CA SER A 81 -17.23 4.64 -3.98
C SER A 81 -16.19 3.63 -3.49
N ASN A 82 -16.32 2.37 -3.92
CA ASN A 82 -15.46 1.25 -3.53
C ASN A 82 -14.36 0.92 -4.58
N VAL A 83 -14.22 1.73 -5.63
CA VAL A 83 -13.18 1.57 -6.65
C VAL A 83 -11.99 2.47 -6.34
N ILE A 84 -10.80 1.88 -6.34
CA ILE A 84 -9.52 2.54 -6.14
C ILE A 84 -8.78 2.51 -7.48
N GLN A 85 -8.44 3.68 -8.00
CA GLN A 85 -7.70 3.85 -9.24
C GLN A 85 -6.20 3.74 -8.97
N LEU A 86 -5.53 2.89 -9.72
CA LEU A 86 -4.08 2.75 -9.74
C LEU A 86 -3.59 3.02 -11.15
N THR A 87 -2.35 3.51 -11.27
CA THR A 87 -1.75 3.74 -12.58
C THR A 87 -1.67 2.42 -13.35
N SER A 88 -1.06 1.37 -12.80
CA SER A 88 -0.81 0.14 -13.54
C SER A 88 -0.39 -1.02 -12.66
N ALA A 89 -0.78 -2.23 -13.04
CA ALA A 89 -0.22 -3.44 -12.48
C ALA A 89 1.25 -3.60 -12.92
N GLU A 90 2.09 -4.02 -11.98
CA GLU A 90 3.54 -4.18 -12.18
C GLU A 90 4.27 -2.88 -12.58
N PHE A 91 3.84 -1.73 -12.07
CA PHE A 91 4.35 -0.41 -12.46
C PHE A 91 5.71 -0.05 -11.82
N THR A 92 6.71 0.11 -12.68
CA THR A 92 8.03 0.70 -12.38
C THR A 92 8.36 1.78 -13.43
N GLY A 93 7.30 2.41 -13.96
CA GLY A 93 7.39 3.43 -14.99
C GLY A 93 7.95 4.76 -14.46
N PRO A 94 8.12 5.74 -15.35
CA PRO A 94 8.79 6.99 -15.03
C PRO A 94 7.89 7.99 -14.30
N LEU A 95 8.52 8.90 -13.56
CA LEU A 95 7.84 9.97 -12.79
C LEU A 95 6.92 10.83 -13.66
N HIS A 96 7.36 11.25 -14.86
CA HIS A 96 6.59 12.16 -15.70
C HIS A 96 5.26 11.58 -16.15
N PHE A 97 5.18 10.26 -16.32
CA PHE A 97 3.94 9.60 -16.70
C PHE A 97 2.95 9.53 -15.52
N VAL A 98 3.43 9.31 -14.29
CA VAL A 98 2.60 9.38 -13.08
C VAL A 98 2.09 10.79 -12.84
N GLN A 99 2.94 11.80 -13.05
CA GLN A 99 2.56 13.20 -12.99
C GLN A 99 1.41 13.51 -13.97
N PHE A 100 1.58 13.11 -15.24
CA PHE A 100 0.54 13.25 -16.25
C PHE A 100 -0.76 12.53 -15.86
N TRP A 101 -0.68 11.28 -15.36
CA TRP A 101 -1.85 10.52 -14.94
C TRP A 101 -2.63 11.21 -13.82
N LEU A 102 -1.94 11.73 -12.80
CA LEU A 102 -2.56 12.49 -11.70
C LEU A 102 -3.13 13.83 -12.17
N ASP A 103 -2.45 14.53 -13.08
CA ASP A 103 -2.93 15.79 -13.65
C ASP A 103 -4.25 15.57 -14.44
N VAL A 104 -4.35 14.50 -15.22
CA VAL A 104 -5.59 14.14 -15.94
C VAL A 104 -6.74 13.80 -14.99
N ILE A 105 -6.46 13.13 -13.87
CA ILE A 105 -7.46 12.87 -12.83
C ILE A 105 -7.94 14.19 -12.22
N ALA A 106 -7.02 15.08 -11.84
CA ALA A 106 -7.36 16.38 -11.25
C ALA A 106 -8.21 17.25 -12.20
N GLU A 107 -7.86 17.28 -13.50
CA GLU A 107 -8.67 17.92 -14.54
C GLU A 107 -10.08 17.33 -14.58
N TRP A 108 -10.20 16.00 -14.61
CA TRP A 108 -11.48 15.31 -14.65
C TRP A 108 -12.34 15.59 -13.41
N GLU A 109 -11.76 15.59 -12.21
CA GLU A 109 -12.49 15.92 -10.98
C GLU A 109 -12.98 17.36 -10.99
N THR A 110 -12.17 18.29 -11.48
CA THR A 110 -12.52 19.72 -11.57
C THR A 110 -13.67 19.94 -12.56
N GLU A 111 -13.61 19.31 -13.73
CA GLU A 111 -14.60 19.48 -14.80
C GLU A 111 -15.94 18.80 -14.50
N THR A 112 -15.91 17.67 -13.79
CA THR A 112 -17.13 16.86 -13.54
C THR A 112 -17.71 17.04 -12.15
N GLY A 113 -16.95 17.57 -11.20
CA GLY A 113 -17.32 17.63 -9.79
C GLY A 113 -17.32 16.26 -9.08
N LYS A 114 -16.95 15.18 -9.79
CA LYS A 114 -16.85 13.83 -9.22
C LYS A 114 -15.48 13.62 -8.57
N LYS A 115 -15.38 12.57 -7.73
CA LYS A 115 -14.17 12.22 -7.00
C LYS A 115 -13.74 10.78 -7.26
N ALA A 116 -12.48 10.60 -7.61
CA ALA A 116 -11.85 9.29 -7.73
C ALA A 116 -11.09 8.97 -6.45
N LYS A 117 -11.05 7.70 -6.05
CA LYS A 117 -10.15 7.26 -4.98
C LYS A 117 -8.83 6.81 -5.59
N VAL A 118 -7.73 7.46 -5.30
CA VAL A 118 -6.45 7.27 -6.01
C VAL A 118 -5.41 6.64 -5.12
N ALA A 119 -4.82 5.52 -5.55
CA ALA A 119 -3.68 4.90 -4.89
C ALA A 119 -2.38 5.09 -5.70
N LEU A 120 -1.37 5.64 -5.04
CA LEU A 120 -0.02 5.79 -5.56
C LEU A 120 0.77 4.51 -5.28
N SER A 121 0.92 3.66 -6.29
CA SER A 121 1.68 2.40 -6.24
C SER A 121 2.81 2.46 -7.25
N THR A 122 3.99 2.90 -6.81
CA THR A 122 5.16 3.13 -7.68
C THR A 122 6.45 2.73 -6.99
N THR A 123 7.58 2.86 -7.67
CA THR A 123 8.91 2.82 -7.04
C THR A 123 9.06 3.95 -6.02
N LYS A 124 9.99 3.78 -5.06
CA LYS A 124 10.13 4.72 -3.94
C LYS A 124 10.49 6.13 -4.38
N ASP A 125 11.42 6.26 -5.32
CA ASP A 125 11.85 7.55 -5.88
C ASP A 125 10.68 8.32 -6.51
N VAL A 126 9.85 7.63 -7.29
CA VAL A 126 8.64 8.21 -7.90
C VAL A 126 7.59 8.54 -6.83
N GLN A 127 7.39 7.65 -5.85
CA GLN A 127 6.45 7.85 -4.76
C GLN A 127 6.79 9.10 -3.95
N ASP A 128 8.05 9.21 -3.52
CA ASP A 128 8.55 10.33 -2.74
C ASP A 128 8.47 11.64 -3.53
N ALA A 129 8.81 11.63 -4.82
CA ALA A 129 8.73 12.80 -5.68
C ALA A 129 7.29 13.32 -5.86
N ILE A 130 6.32 12.42 -6.05
CA ILE A 130 4.90 12.80 -6.14
C ILE A 130 4.39 13.33 -4.79
N LEU A 131 4.75 12.69 -3.69
CA LEU A 131 4.30 13.10 -2.35
C LEU A 131 4.93 14.42 -1.90
N ALA A 132 6.10 14.79 -2.44
CA ALA A 132 6.75 16.07 -2.23
C ALA A 132 6.13 17.23 -3.05
N ASP A 133 5.36 16.93 -4.11
CA ASP A 133 4.62 17.91 -4.91
C ASP A 133 3.21 18.11 -4.31
N PRO A 134 2.91 19.23 -3.63
CA PRO A 134 1.63 19.40 -2.94
C PRO A 134 0.42 19.34 -3.87
N LYS A 135 0.56 19.78 -5.13
CA LYS A 135 -0.54 19.79 -6.10
C LYS A 135 -0.95 18.36 -6.43
N ARG A 136 0.03 17.49 -6.70
CA ARG A 136 -0.23 16.09 -7.09
C ARG A 136 -0.46 15.19 -5.89
N ALA A 137 0.21 15.45 -4.78
CA ALA A 137 -0.05 14.79 -3.51
C ALA A 137 -1.50 15.00 -3.04
N ALA A 138 -2.14 16.14 -3.35
CA ALA A 138 -3.54 16.39 -3.03
C ALA A 138 -4.52 15.44 -3.77
N VAL A 139 -4.12 14.88 -4.91
CA VAL A 139 -4.93 13.93 -5.70
C VAL A 139 -4.83 12.51 -5.14
N VAL A 140 -3.78 12.18 -4.38
CA VAL A 140 -3.52 10.83 -3.86
C VAL A 140 -4.25 10.61 -2.54
N ASP A 141 -5.10 9.59 -2.44
CA ASP A 141 -5.77 9.22 -1.19
C ASP A 141 -5.04 8.11 -0.42
N ILE A 142 -4.36 7.23 -1.16
CA ILE A 142 -3.74 6.01 -0.63
C ILE A 142 -2.29 5.94 -1.10
N ILE A 143 -1.38 5.72 -0.16
CA ILE A 143 0.03 5.40 -0.42
C ILE A 143 0.15 3.88 -0.40
N ASP A 144 0.41 3.26 -1.55
CA ASP A 144 0.56 1.81 -1.67
C ASP A 144 2.03 1.40 -1.77
N ILE A 145 2.57 0.85 -0.68
CA ILE A 145 3.95 0.36 -0.63
C ILE A 145 3.98 -1.05 -1.22
N ARG A 146 4.36 -1.14 -2.50
CA ARG A 146 4.36 -2.40 -3.27
C ARG A 146 5.69 -2.69 -3.96
N TYR A 147 6.29 -1.69 -4.60
CA TYR A 147 7.47 -1.88 -5.46
C TYR A 147 8.80 -1.57 -4.77
N TRP A 148 8.76 -1.31 -3.47
CA TRP A 148 9.93 -1.11 -2.62
C TRP A 148 9.63 -1.59 -1.20
N HIS A 149 10.66 -1.93 -0.44
CA HIS A 149 10.53 -2.29 0.97
C HIS A 149 11.87 -2.13 1.71
N TYR A 150 11.79 -1.87 3.01
CA TYR A 150 12.94 -2.08 3.89
C TYR A 150 13.26 -3.56 4.01
N LYS A 151 14.55 -3.87 4.16
CA LYS A 151 15.08 -5.21 4.42
C LYS A 151 16.05 -5.12 5.60
N THR A 152 16.34 -6.26 6.22
CA THR A 152 17.18 -6.33 7.43
C THR A 152 18.57 -5.69 7.28
N ASP A 153 19.08 -5.59 6.05
CA ASP A 153 20.38 -5.02 5.71
C ASP A 153 20.29 -3.75 4.82
N GLY A 154 19.13 -3.08 4.77
CA GLY A 154 18.97 -1.80 4.06
C GLY A 154 17.60 -1.64 3.40
N ILE A 155 17.59 -1.27 2.13
CA ILE A 155 16.36 -1.05 1.35
C ILE A 155 16.43 -1.73 -0.01
N PHE A 156 15.32 -2.32 -0.44
CA PHE A 156 15.07 -2.66 -1.83
C PHE A 156 14.19 -1.56 -2.43
N ALA A 157 14.80 -0.68 -3.24
CA ALA A 157 14.13 0.45 -3.86
C ALA A 157 14.64 0.59 -5.31
N PRO A 158 14.07 -0.18 -6.26
CA PRO A 158 14.39 0.00 -7.68
C PRO A 158 14.02 1.42 -8.14
N GLU A 159 14.82 2.01 -9.04
CA GLU A 159 14.51 3.30 -9.66
C GLU A 159 13.40 3.18 -10.72
N GLY A 160 12.50 4.15 -10.76
CA GLY A 160 11.46 4.23 -11.78
C GLY A 160 12.02 4.60 -13.16
N GLY A 161 11.29 4.25 -14.22
CA GLY A 161 11.61 4.68 -15.59
C GLY A 161 12.86 4.03 -16.20
N LYS A 162 13.35 2.93 -15.63
CA LYS A 162 14.50 2.18 -16.17
C LYS A 162 14.13 1.15 -17.24
N ASN A 163 12.87 1.17 -17.70
CA ASN A 163 12.32 0.18 -18.63
C ASN A 163 12.59 -1.27 -18.21
N MET A 164 12.38 -1.54 -16.92
CA MET A 164 12.54 -2.87 -16.36
C MET A 164 11.31 -3.25 -15.53
N ALA A 165 10.74 -4.41 -15.79
CA ALA A 165 9.64 -4.96 -14.99
C ALA A 165 10.11 -5.28 -13.55
N PRO A 166 9.20 -5.33 -12.55
CA PRO A 166 9.54 -5.68 -11.17
C PRO A 166 10.39 -6.95 -11.05
N ARG A 167 10.06 -8.01 -11.81
CA ARG A 167 10.84 -9.26 -11.85
C ARG A 167 12.26 -9.07 -12.36
N GLN A 168 12.48 -8.17 -13.32
CA GLN A 168 13.80 -7.89 -13.86
C GLN A 168 14.66 -7.14 -12.83
N HIS A 169 14.08 -6.21 -12.08
CA HIS A 169 14.77 -5.57 -10.94
C HIS A 169 15.17 -6.59 -9.86
N MET A 170 14.26 -7.51 -9.50
CA MET A 170 14.55 -8.55 -8.51
C MET A 170 15.71 -9.48 -8.91
N ARG A 171 16.00 -9.62 -10.21
CA ARG A 171 17.16 -10.39 -10.71
C ARG A 171 18.48 -9.62 -10.61
N LYS A 172 18.42 -8.28 -10.63
CA LYS A 172 19.61 -7.40 -10.60
C LYS A 172 19.95 -6.89 -9.20
N MET A 173 19.01 -6.92 -8.28
CA MET A 173 19.14 -6.36 -6.94
C MET A 173 18.79 -7.41 -5.89
N LYS A 174 19.53 -7.42 -4.77
CA LYS A 174 19.20 -8.28 -3.62
C LYS A 174 17.89 -7.82 -3.00
N VAL A 175 16.83 -8.61 -3.20
CA VAL A 175 15.47 -8.32 -2.70
C VAL A 175 15.43 -8.30 -1.17
N GLY A 176 16.16 -9.21 -0.52
CA GLY A 176 16.27 -9.26 0.93
C GLY A 176 15.02 -9.78 1.63
N LYS A 177 15.09 -9.89 2.96
CA LYS A 177 13.99 -10.35 3.81
C LYS A 177 13.29 -9.16 4.45
N VAL A 178 11.97 -9.19 4.43
CA VAL A 178 11.10 -8.29 5.20
C VAL A 178 10.67 -9.01 6.49
N THR A 179 10.86 -8.37 7.64
CA THR A 179 10.31 -8.82 8.93
C THR A 179 9.29 -7.82 9.47
N PHE A 180 8.75 -8.10 10.66
CA PHE A 180 7.83 -7.19 11.35
C PHE A 180 8.40 -5.76 11.42
N THR A 181 9.67 -5.62 11.81
CA THR A 181 10.32 -4.32 11.99
C THR A 181 10.38 -3.52 10.69
N GLU A 182 10.77 -4.15 9.58
CA GLU A 182 10.86 -3.46 8.29
C GLU A 182 9.49 -3.06 7.73
N ALA A 183 8.48 -3.93 7.84
CA ALA A 183 7.12 -3.62 7.40
C ALA A 183 6.48 -2.52 8.27
N TYR A 184 6.66 -2.60 9.59
CA TYR A 184 6.22 -1.56 10.53
C TYR A 184 6.85 -0.22 10.17
N LYS A 185 8.18 -0.19 10.00
CA LYS A 185 8.92 1.03 9.64
C LYS A 185 8.40 1.64 8.34
N ALA A 186 8.22 0.82 7.30
CA ALA A 186 7.75 1.28 6.00
C ALA A 186 6.38 1.96 6.11
N VAL A 187 5.43 1.34 6.81
CA VAL A 187 4.07 1.88 6.96
C VAL A 187 4.06 3.11 7.87
N ASN A 188 4.68 3.01 9.05
CA ASN A 188 4.65 4.08 10.05
C ASN A 188 5.29 5.37 9.52
N GLU A 189 6.38 5.27 8.76
CA GLU A 189 7.03 6.44 8.17
C GLU A 189 6.07 7.30 7.35
N TYR A 190 5.28 6.70 6.46
CA TYR A 190 4.33 7.47 5.65
C TYR A 190 3.06 7.81 6.42
N ARG A 191 2.66 6.99 7.39
CA ARG A 191 1.51 7.30 8.26
C ARG A 191 1.77 8.55 9.10
N GLN A 192 3.00 8.73 9.58
CA GLN A 192 3.45 9.91 10.32
C GLN A 192 3.59 11.13 9.42
N LYS A 193 4.18 10.97 8.22
CA LYS A 193 4.36 12.09 7.26
C LYS A 193 3.03 12.56 6.64
N PHE A 194 2.09 11.65 6.40
CA PHE A 194 0.83 11.91 5.72
C PHE A 194 -0.35 11.37 6.51
N PRO A 195 -0.68 11.97 7.68
CA PRO A 195 -1.65 11.40 8.59
C PRO A 195 -3.10 11.35 8.08
N GLN A 196 -3.39 12.07 7.01
CA GLN A 196 -4.67 12.14 6.33
C GLN A 196 -4.82 11.11 5.20
N LYS A 197 -3.74 10.40 4.82
CA LYS A 197 -3.74 9.43 3.74
C LYS A 197 -3.73 8.01 4.30
N ALA A 198 -4.47 7.11 3.65
CA ALA A 198 -4.36 5.69 3.97
C ALA A 198 -3.00 5.17 3.48
N VAL A 199 -2.42 4.21 4.20
CA VAL A 199 -1.15 3.57 3.82
C VAL A 199 -1.37 2.08 3.73
N THR A 200 -1.22 1.49 2.55
CA THR A 200 -1.26 0.03 2.34
C THR A 200 0.13 -0.52 2.14
N PHE A 201 0.30 -1.80 2.45
CA PHE A 201 1.56 -2.52 2.24
C PHE A 201 1.27 -3.82 1.52
N TYR A 202 1.62 -3.88 0.24
CA TYR A 202 1.46 -5.04 -0.64
C TYR A 202 2.78 -5.46 -1.30
N ALA A 203 3.91 -5.12 -0.67
CA ALA A 203 5.23 -5.59 -1.06
C ALA A 203 5.41 -7.10 -0.82
N GLN A 204 6.60 -7.62 -1.06
CA GLN A 204 6.87 -9.06 -0.96
C GLN A 204 6.53 -9.60 0.45
N ASN A 205 5.87 -10.77 0.49
CA ASN A 205 5.48 -11.45 1.73
C ASN A 205 4.51 -10.64 2.63
N TYR A 206 3.76 -9.67 2.07
CA TYR A 206 2.84 -8.84 2.86
C TYR A 206 1.78 -9.60 3.69
N PRO A 207 1.24 -10.78 3.30
CA PRO A 207 0.21 -11.43 4.12
C PRO A 207 0.73 -11.84 5.49
N ALA A 208 2.01 -12.18 5.59
CA ALA A 208 2.65 -12.50 6.87
C ALA A 208 2.89 -11.23 7.74
N MET A 209 2.85 -10.05 7.14
CA MET A 209 3.14 -8.77 7.80
C MET A 209 1.88 -8.07 8.33
N GLY A 210 0.70 -8.70 8.28
CA GLY A 210 -0.56 -8.06 8.63
C GLY A 210 -0.58 -7.37 10.00
N TRP A 211 -0.02 -8.00 11.03
CA TRP A 211 0.11 -7.36 12.35
C TRP A 211 1.08 -6.18 12.36
N ALA A 212 2.19 -6.26 11.63
CA ALA A 212 3.13 -5.14 11.53
C ALA A 212 2.47 -3.93 10.87
N VAL A 213 1.74 -4.16 9.78
CA VAL A 213 0.97 -3.13 9.07
C VAL A 213 -0.10 -2.52 9.97
N PHE A 214 -0.88 -3.35 10.68
CA PHE A 214 -1.90 -2.89 11.61
C PHE A 214 -1.30 -2.02 12.73
N MET A 215 -0.26 -2.50 13.40
CA MET A 215 0.36 -1.81 14.52
C MET A 215 1.09 -0.53 14.10
N ALA A 216 1.44 -0.39 12.83
CA ALA A 216 1.99 0.82 12.23
C ALA A 216 0.92 1.83 11.77
N GLY A 217 -0.37 1.56 12.01
CA GLY A 217 -1.48 2.41 11.58
C GLY A 217 -1.82 2.28 10.09
N GLY A 218 -1.39 1.20 9.45
CA GLY A 218 -1.69 0.88 8.06
C GLY A 218 -3.14 0.47 7.83
N SER A 219 -3.57 0.63 6.58
CA SER A 219 -4.92 0.31 6.10
C SER A 219 -4.97 -1.07 5.44
N CYS A 220 -6.15 -1.71 5.50
CA CYS A 220 -6.40 -3.05 4.98
C CYS A 220 -5.36 -4.12 5.39
N PRO A 221 -4.93 -4.18 6.66
CA PRO A 221 -3.98 -5.20 7.09
C PRO A 221 -4.59 -6.61 7.01
N VAL A 222 -3.79 -7.58 6.60
CA VAL A 222 -4.21 -9.00 6.56
C VAL A 222 -4.06 -9.62 7.95
N ILE A 223 -4.98 -9.30 8.85
CA ILE A 223 -5.02 -9.90 10.20
C ILE A 223 -6.02 -11.07 10.26
N PRO A 224 -5.69 -12.19 10.94
CA PRO A 224 -6.56 -13.37 10.99
C PRO A 224 -7.71 -13.23 12.00
N CYS A 225 -7.72 -12.20 12.84
CA CYS A 225 -8.77 -12.00 13.83
C CYS A 225 -10.07 -11.50 13.18
N THR A 226 -11.18 -12.21 13.40
CA THR A 226 -12.50 -11.89 12.84
C THR A 226 -13.52 -11.43 13.90
N ASP A 227 -13.10 -11.29 15.15
CA ASP A 227 -13.96 -10.83 16.24
C ASP A 227 -14.44 -9.39 15.99
N LYS A 228 -15.77 -9.21 15.94
CA LYS A 228 -16.37 -7.92 15.55
C LYS A 228 -16.09 -6.80 16.55
N ALA A 229 -16.00 -7.12 17.84
CA ALA A 229 -15.69 -6.12 18.86
C ALA A 229 -14.23 -5.68 18.76
N PHE A 230 -13.31 -6.63 18.57
CA PHE A 230 -11.91 -6.32 18.30
C PHE A 230 -11.76 -5.44 17.07
N LEU A 231 -12.38 -5.81 15.94
CA LEU A 231 -12.27 -5.04 14.70
C LEU A 231 -12.88 -3.63 14.82
N LYS A 232 -13.95 -3.47 15.60
CA LYS A 232 -14.55 -2.15 15.89
C LYS A 232 -13.59 -1.28 16.70
N ASP A 233 -12.99 -1.84 17.75
CA ASP A 233 -12.01 -1.14 18.58
C ASP A 233 -10.75 -0.77 17.76
N ALA A 234 -10.21 -1.76 17.04
CA ALA A 234 -9.02 -1.65 16.20
C ALA A 234 -9.15 -0.54 15.14
N ALA A 235 -10.33 -0.39 14.54
CA ALA A 235 -10.60 0.66 13.54
C ALA A 235 -10.62 2.08 14.12
N ALA A 236 -10.76 2.23 15.45
CA ALA A 236 -10.86 3.53 16.12
C ALA A 236 -9.59 3.94 16.87
N MET A 237 -8.61 3.04 17.01
CA MET A 237 -7.36 3.28 17.74
C MET A 237 -6.27 3.89 16.86
N GLU A 238 -5.35 4.60 17.50
CA GLU A 238 -4.21 5.24 16.87
C GLU A 238 -2.90 4.68 17.42
N VAL A 239 -1.82 4.80 16.63
CA VAL A 239 -0.49 4.36 17.03
C VAL A 239 0.01 5.21 18.20
N GLU A 240 0.46 4.57 19.27
CA GLU A 240 1.29 5.21 20.29
C GLU A 240 2.74 4.81 20.06
N GLU A 241 3.59 5.78 19.74
CA GLU A 241 5.01 5.53 19.47
C GLU A 241 5.71 4.94 20.70
N THR A 242 6.52 3.91 20.43
CA THR A 242 7.32 3.23 21.46
C THR A 242 8.79 3.28 21.09
N ASN A 243 9.64 3.65 22.05
CA ASN A 243 11.10 3.66 21.87
C ASN A 243 11.72 2.27 22.05
N THR A 244 11.04 1.23 21.58
CA THR A 244 11.47 -0.17 21.71
C THR A 244 10.93 -1.03 20.58
N ASP A 245 11.66 -2.09 20.25
CA ASP A 245 11.25 -3.13 19.32
C ASP A 245 10.61 -4.33 20.02
N GLU A 246 10.45 -4.27 21.34
CA GLU A 246 9.88 -5.36 22.15
C GLU A 246 8.35 -5.38 22.10
N TYR A 247 7.72 -4.22 21.92
CA TYR A 247 6.28 -4.10 21.77
C TYR A 247 5.87 -2.84 21.00
N LYS A 248 4.71 -2.90 20.36
CA LYS A 248 4.03 -1.77 19.70
C LYS A 248 2.62 -1.62 20.26
N LYS A 249 2.07 -0.40 20.25
CA LYS A 249 0.78 -0.08 20.87
C LYS A 249 -0.14 0.69 19.93
N MET A 250 -1.40 0.29 19.94
CA MET A 250 -2.53 1.06 19.45
C MET A 250 -3.37 1.45 20.67
N VAL A 251 -3.77 2.71 20.77
CA VAL A 251 -4.47 3.23 21.94
C VAL A 251 -5.65 4.09 21.54
N LYS A 252 -6.67 4.10 22.41
CA LYS A 252 -7.71 5.11 22.45
C LYS A 252 -8.31 5.14 23.85
N SER A 253 -8.14 6.26 24.56
CA SER A 253 -8.31 6.33 26.03
C SER A 253 -9.68 5.86 26.54
N ASP A 254 -10.75 6.07 25.77
CA ASP A 254 -12.13 5.70 26.08
C ASP A 254 -12.51 4.28 25.63
N ILE A 255 -11.70 3.64 24.79
CA ILE A 255 -11.94 2.28 24.25
C ILE A 255 -11.00 1.25 24.90
N GLY A 256 -9.70 1.53 24.95
CA GLY A 256 -8.70 0.62 25.48
C GLY A 256 -7.36 0.68 24.73
N SER A 257 -6.67 -0.46 24.69
CA SER A 257 -5.37 -0.58 24.01
C SER A 257 -5.20 -1.96 23.39
N ILE A 258 -4.57 -2.00 22.22
CA ILE A 258 -4.10 -3.22 21.56
C ILE A 258 -2.58 -3.18 21.51
N ILE A 259 -1.93 -4.25 21.94
CA ILE A 259 -0.48 -4.31 22.10
C ILE A 259 0.02 -5.54 21.36
N TYR A 260 0.91 -5.36 20.40
CA TYR A 260 1.72 -6.45 19.88
C TYR A 260 2.98 -6.54 20.73
N SER A 261 3.27 -7.71 21.30
CA SER A 261 4.43 -7.89 22.18
C SER A 261 5.20 -9.16 21.86
N LYS A 262 6.54 -9.06 21.92
CA LYS A 262 7.43 -10.22 22.11
C LYS A 262 7.19 -10.87 23.47
N SER A 263 7.65 -12.11 23.65
CA SER A 263 7.48 -12.86 24.91
C SER A 263 8.37 -12.34 26.04
N GLY A 264 7.95 -12.50 27.29
CA GLY A 264 8.79 -12.23 28.47
C GLY A 264 9.02 -10.74 28.76
N THR A 265 8.16 -9.86 28.26
CA THR A 265 8.27 -8.40 28.41
C THR A 265 7.34 -7.88 29.51
N GLU A 266 7.75 -6.78 30.15
CA GLU A 266 6.85 -5.97 30.99
C GLU A 266 6.54 -4.66 30.26
N ILE A 267 5.25 -4.34 30.14
CA ILE A 267 4.78 -3.25 29.29
C ILE A 267 3.93 -2.28 30.11
N PRO A 268 4.34 -1.01 30.22
CA PRO A 268 3.50 0.03 30.81
C PRO A 268 2.36 0.40 29.86
N VAL A 269 1.12 0.28 30.36
CA VAL A 269 -0.11 0.60 29.64
C VAL A 269 -0.87 1.65 30.41
N GLN A 270 -0.99 2.84 29.84
CA GLN A 270 -1.78 3.92 30.42
C GLN A 270 -3.23 3.80 29.93
N LEU A 271 -4.18 3.60 30.83
CA LEU A 271 -5.60 3.49 30.51
C LEU A 271 -6.43 4.42 31.39
N SER A 272 -7.60 4.84 30.89
CA SER A 272 -8.54 5.60 31.70
C SER A 272 -9.11 4.73 32.83
N SER A 273 -9.61 5.37 33.90
CA SER A 273 -10.22 4.62 35.00
C SER A 273 -11.44 3.84 34.51
N GLY A 274 -11.54 2.56 34.89
CA GLY A 274 -12.63 1.70 34.45
C GLY A 274 -12.40 0.21 34.68
N LYS A 275 -13.36 -0.59 34.21
CA LYS A 275 -13.22 -2.05 34.14
C LYS A 275 -12.85 -2.44 32.71
N TYR A 276 -11.93 -3.37 32.58
CA TYR A 276 -11.43 -3.85 31.30
C TYR A 276 -11.48 -5.38 31.24
N VAL A 277 -11.78 -5.91 30.07
CA VAL A 277 -11.44 -7.30 29.73
C VAL A 277 -10.04 -7.29 29.13
N LEU A 278 -9.16 -8.15 29.64
CA LEU A 278 -7.87 -8.42 29.03
C LEU A 278 -7.95 -9.72 28.24
N LYS A 279 -7.66 -9.64 26.95
CA LYS A 279 -7.67 -10.78 26.02
C LYS A 279 -6.31 -10.93 25.37
N TYR A 280 -5.94 -12.18 25.07
CA TYR A 280 -4.84 -12.54 24.20
C TYR A 280 -5.39 -12.99 22.86
N ILE A 281 -4.73 -12.62 21.77
CA ILE A 281 -5.06 -13.04 20.41
C ILE A 281 -3.83 -13.70 19.81
N HIS A 282 -3.98 -14.95 19.41
CA HIS A 282 -2.88 -15.70 18.81
C HIS A 282 -2.55 -15.14 17.42
N PRO A 283 -1.31 -14.69 17.15
CA PRO A 283 -1.00 -13.92 15.95
C PRO A 283 -1.26 -14.67 14.64
N ALA A 284 -1.01 -15.99 14.58
CA ALA A 284 -1.22 -16.77 13.37
C ALA A 284 -2.69 -17.16 13.09
N SER A 285 -3.49 -17.42 14.13
CA SER A 285 -4.83 -17.99 13.98
C SER A 285 -5.95 -17.00 14.27
N GLY A 286 -5.65 -15.86 14.89
CA GLY A 286 -6.65 -14.90 15.33
C GLY A 286 -7.51 -15.38 16.49
N LYS A 287 -7.24 -16.57 17.05
CA LYS A 287 -8.00 -17.14 18.17
C LYS A 287 -7.82 -16.28 19.43
N ILE A 288 -8.93 -15.98 20.07
CA ILE A 288 -8.99 -15.16 21.28
C ILE A 288 -9.06 -16.02 22.53
N GLU A 289 -8.23 -15.69 23.53
CA GLU A 289 -8.24 -16.24 24.89
C GLU A 289 -8.49 -15.10 25.87
N THR A 290 -9.45 -15.25 26.79
CA THR A 290 -9.65 -14.24 27.85
C THR A 290 -8.68 -14.51 28.99
N ILE A 291 -7.82 -13.53 29.28
CA ILE A 291 -6.89 -13.57 30.42
C ILE A 291 -7.61 -13.11 31.70
N ASN A 292 -8.35 -12.01 31.62
CA ASN A 292 -9.11 -11.47 32.75
C ASN A 292 -10.45 -10.90 32.27
N LYS A 293 -11.55 -11.29 32.93
CA LYS A 293 -12.92 -10.88 32.57
C LYS A 293 -13.31 -9.50 33.11
N SER A 294 -12.63 -9.00 34.15
CA SER A 294 -12.96 -7.73 34.79
C SER A 294 -11.78 -7.22 35.61
N LEU A 295 -10.83 -6.59 34.94
CA LEU A 295 -9.68 -5.93 35.53
C LEU A 295 -10.03 -4.47 35.84
N LYS A 296 -9.96 -4.06 37.11
CA LYS A 296 -10.12 -2.66 37.51
C LYS A 296 -8.80 -1.93 37.31
N ILE A 297 -8.77 -0.96 36.42
CA ILE A 297 -7.58 -0.15 36.11
C ILE A 297 -7.91 1.31 36.41
N ASN A 298 -7.00 1.99 37.10
CA ASN A 298 -7.13 3.39 37.50
C ASN A 298 -5.86 4.18 37.08
N GLY A 299 -5.48 4.09 35.80
CA GLY A 299 -4.27 4.73 35.27
C GLY A 299 -3.26 3.72 34.71
N LEU A 300 -2.04 3.73 35.25
CA LEU A 300 -0.94 2.87 34.79
C LEU A 300 -1.18 1.41 35.19
N TYR A 301 -1.11 0.51 34.20
CA TYR A 301 -1.11 -0.93 34.39
C TYR A 301 0.14 -1.54 33.74
N ASN A 302 0.87 -2.37 34.48
CA ASN A 302 2.03 -3.09 33.97
C ASN A 302 1.61 -4.47 33.47
N LEU A 303 1.46 -4.62 32.16
CA LEU A 303 1.19 -5.90 31.53
C LEU A 303 2.44 -6.77 31.59
N LYS A 304 2.32 -7.94 32.23
CA LYS A 304 3.35 -8.97 32.23
C LYS A 304 3.06 -9.99 31.14
N VAL A 305 3.92 -10.05 30.13
CA VAL A 305 3.79 -11.00 29.02
C VAL A 305 4.53 -12.28 29.38
N PRO A 306 3.86 -13.44 29.45
CA PRO A 306 4.53 -14.69 29.78
C PRO A 306 5.59 -15.10 28.76
N ASP A 307 6.52 -15.94 29.19
CA ASP A 307 7.46 -16.58 28.27
C ASP A 307 6.72 -17.38 27.20
N LYS A 308 7.26 -17.35 25.97
CA LYS A 308 6.70 -18.04 24.79
C LYS A 308 5.25 -17.62 24.44
N LYS A 309 4.78 -16.47 24.94
CA LYS A 309 3.47 -15.87 24.63
C LYS A 309 3.61 -14.56 23.84
N GLU A 310 4.45 -14.55 22.81
CA GLU A 310 4.44 -13.49 21.79
C GLU A 310 3.06 -13.44 21.13
N GLY A 311 2.50 -12.25 20.99
CA GLY A 311 1.20 -12.07 20.35
C GLY A 311 0.54 -10.75 20.69
N ILE A 312 -0.79 -10.73 20.59
CA ILE A 312 -1.58 -9.52 20.70
C ILE A 312 -2.35 -9.53 22.01
N TYR A 313 -2.25 -8.44 22.77
CA TYR A 313 -2.96 -8.22 24.02
C TYR A 313 -3.93 -7.07 23.83
N TRP A 314 -5.20 -7.33 24.08
CA TRP A 314 -6.28 -6.37 23.89
C TRP A 314 -6.97 -6.09 25.21
N PHE A 315 -6.85 -4.84 25.65
CA PHE A 315 -7.65 -4.26 26.71
C PHE A 315 -8.91 -3.67 26.09
N HIS A 316 -10.05 -4.25 26.43
CA HIS A 316 -11.37 -3.78 26.00
C HIS A 316 -12.11 -3.19 27.19
N LYS A 317 -12.49 -1.91 27.15
CA LYS A 317 -13.26 -1.28 28.22
C LYS A 317 -14.69 -1.84 28.25
N LEU A 318 -15.17 -2.18 29.45
CA LEU A 318 -16.52 -2.69 29.70
C LEU A 318 -17.55 -1.60 29.91
#